data_AF-A0A9D6WJ44-F1
#
_entry.id   AF-A0A9D6WJ44-F1
#
_cell.length_a   1.000
_cell.length_b   1.000
_cell.length_c   1.000
_cell.angle_alpha   90.00
_cell.angle_beta   90.00
_cell.angle_gamma   90.00
#
_symmetry.space_group_name_H-M   'P 1'
#
loop_
_entity.id
_entity.type
_entity.pdbx_description
1 polymer ?
#
loop_
_entity_poly.entity_id
_entity_poly.type
_entity_poly.pdbx_seq_one_letter_code
_entity_poly.pdbx_strand_id
1 'polypeptide(L)'
;MSGDDSIAAGDVVTISNTRVILGTQSEAWRTPGSDSGQARMTETEVTTKGVLRKADRAYDGKLIGIISTNPGVLMGSIDGEGKEDKRMLALSGRVPVKIDPDSPPIAVGDFLTSSSRPGLAAKATRPGYVVGRALEAWTPKSEIRNPKSETNSNDQNSNVQNVSNFDIRASNFDTIEAFLQLTYYMGDIDPWGNFRALEVDTLKVNKTLEVGGVNVMDRITKLEEEIRDLKGRLKH
;
A
#
# COMPACT_ATOMS: atom_id res chain seq x y z
N MET A 1 -8.09 -2.39 22.51
CA MET A 1 -8.42 -1.87 21.16
C MET A 1 -7.36 -2.33 20.19
N SER A 2 -7.77 -2.93 19.09
CA SER A 2 -6.90 -3.58 18.08
C SER A 2 -5.86 -2.68 17.37
N GLY A 3 -5.66 -1.44 17.83
CA GLY A 3 -4.69 -0.49 17.31
C GLY A 3 -5.32 0.61 16.46
N ASP A 4 -6.29 0.24 15.62
CA ASP A 4 -7.03 1.11 14.70
C ASP A 4 -8.47 0.58 14.52
N ASP A 5 -9.45 1.38 14.93
CA ASP A 5 -10.87 1.00 14.88
C ASP A 5 -11.45 1.04 13.45
N SER A 6 -10.74 1.63 12.50
CA SER A 6 -11.16 1.72 11.10
C SER A 6 -10.92 0.43 10.31
N ILE A 7 -10.20 -0.55 10.88
CA ILE A 7 -9.88 -1.83 10.25
C ILE A 7 -11.18 -2.63 9.98
N ALA A 8 -11.38 -3.00 8.72
CA ALA A 8 -12.52 -3.76 8.23
C ALA A 8 -12.07 -4.96 7.36
N ALA A 9 -13.00 -5.86 7.05
CA ALA A 9 -12.73 -6.98 6.16
C ALA A 9 -12.24 -6.52 4.78
N GLY A 10 -11.33 -7.31 4.20
CA GLY A 10 -10.63 -7.01 2.96
C GLY A 10 -9.42 -6.08 3.12
N ASP A 11 -9.20 -5.49 4.31
CA ASP A 11 -8.06 -4.61 4.53
C ASP A 11 -6.76 -5.39 4.66
N VAL A 12 -5.73 -4.92 3.95
CA VAL A 12 -4.34 -5.33 4.16
C VAL A 12 -3.81 -4.68 5.44
N VAL A 13 -3.19 -5.48 6.32
CA VAL A 13 -2.74 -5.00 7.64
C VAL A 13 -1.27 -5.27 7.92
N THR A 14 -0.71 -4.42 8.77
CA THR A 14 0.64 -4.50 9.31
C THR A 14 0.63 -4.61 10.83
N ILE A 15 1.76 -5.01 11.40
CA ILE A 15 1.99 -4.95 12.85
C ILE A 15 2.66 -3.62 13.23
N SER A 16 2.14 -2.96 14.27
CA SER A 16 2.69 -1.73 14.82
C SER A 16 2.89 -1.87 16.34
N ASN A 17 3.86 -1.12 16.89
CA ASN A 17 4.07 -0.98 18.33
C ASN A 17 3.35 0.24 18.92
N THR A 18 2.52 0.90 18.11
CA THR A 18 1.82 2.13 18.49
C THR A 18 0.34 1.95 18.25
N ARG A 19 -0.47 2.25 19.26
CA ARG A 19 -1.94 2.24 19.21
C ARG A 19 -2.48 3.65 19.02
N VAL A 20 -3.51 3.77 18.19
CA VAL A 20 -4.31 4.99 18.07
C VAL A 20 -5.35 5.05 19.18
N ILE A 21 -5.44 6.21 19.82
CA ILE A 21 -6.53 6.56 20.72
C ILE A 21 -7.22 7.79 20.12
N LEU A 22 -8.49 7.63 19.75
CA LEU A 22 -9.33 8.74 19.32
C LEU A 22 -9.86 9.47 20.56
N GLY A 23 -9.46 10.73 20.72
CA GLY A 23 -10.03 11.63 21.70
C GLY A 23 -10.87 12.70 21.02
N THR A 24 -11.94 13.16 21.67
CA THR A 24 -12.64 14.38 21.28
C THR A 24 -12.15 15.52 22.16
N GLN A 25 -11.45 16.52 21.60
CA GLN A 25 -11.27 17.79 22.31
C GLN A 25 -12.46 18.70 22.01
N SER A 26 -13.26 18.99 23.03
CA SER A 26 -14.18 20.13 23.01
C SER A 26 -13.42 21.36 23.50
N GLU A 27 -13.00 22.24 22.59
CA GLU A 27 -12.57 23.58 23.01
C GLU A 27 -13.82 24.37 23.41
N ALA A 28 -14.12 24.39 24.71
CA ALA A 28 -15.19 25.19 25.27
C ALA A 28 -14.74 26.66 25.43
N TRP A 29 -14.55 27.38 24.32
CA TRP A 29 -14.71 28.83 24.30
C TRP A 29 -15.90 29.17 23.39
N ARG A 30 -17.09 29.20 23.99
CA ARG A 30 -18.34 29.52 23.29
C ARG A 30 -18.33 31.00 22.93
N THR A 31 -18.17 31.35 21.66
CA THR A 31 -18.70 32.61 21.15
C THR A 31 -20.23 32.55 21.21
N PRO A 32 -20.90 33.47 21.92
CA PRO A 32 -22.36 33.53 21.89
C PRO A 32 -22.83 33.80 20.45
N GLY A 33 -23.49 32.83 19.81
CA GLY A 33 -24.14 33.01 18.49
C GLY A 33 -23.69 32.11 17.35
N SER A 34 -22.81 31.11 17.54
CA SER A 34 -22.45 30.14 16.49
C SER A 34 -22.93 28.71 16.83
N ASP A 35 -23.99 28.25 16.17
CA ASP A 35 -24.57 26.90 16.33
C ASP A 35 -23.76 25.77 15.64
N SER A 36 -22.43 25.89 15.58
CA SER A 36 -21.58 24.82 15.01
C SER A 36 -20.30 24.64 15.81
N GLY A 37 -20.44 24.05 17.01
CA GLY A 37 -19.29 23.45 17.70
C GLY A 37 -18.81 22.22 16.91
N GLN A 38 -17.85 22.39 16.02
CA GLN A 38 -17.19 21.27 15.36
C GLN A 38 -16.22 20.63 16.38
N ALA A 39 -16.62 19.50 16.97
CA ALA A 39 -15.71 18.69 17.76
C ALA A 39 -14.57 18.17 16.85
N ARG A 40 -13.33 18.57 17.13
CA ARG A 40 -12.16 18.03 16.43
C ARG A 40 -11.78 16.70 17.08
N MET A 41 -11.82 15.63 16.28
CA MET A 41 -11.23 14.35 16.66
C MET A 41 -9.71 14.52 16.67
N THR A 42 -9.07 14.19 17.78
CA THR A 42 -7.60 14.17 17.92
C THR A 42 -7.13 12.74 18.01
N GLU A 43 -6.18 12.38 17.14
CA GLU A 43 -5.55 11.07 17.12
C GLU A 43 -4.30 11.11 18.00
N THR A 44 -4.29 10.37 19.11
CA THR A 44 -3.12 10.26 19.98
C THR A 44 -2.52 8.88 19.86
N GLU A 45 -1.22 8.83 19.60
CA GLU A 45 -0.45 7.60 19.46
C GLU A 45 0.20 7.20 20.80
N VAL A 46 -0.08 5.98 21.26
CA VAL A 46 0.47 5.44 22.52
C VAL A 46 1.23 4.15 22.22
N THR A 47 2.47 4.07 22.69
CA THR A 47 3.31 2.85 22.56
C THR A 47 2.68 1.69 23.35
N THR A 48 2.53 0.54 22.70
CA THR A 48 1.95 -0.68 23.30
C THR A 48 2.62 -1.95 22.77
N LYS A 49 2.22 -3.11 23.30
CA LYS A 49 2.56 -4.43 22.74
C LYS A 49 1.79 -4.62 21.42
N GLY A 50 2.40 -5.32 20.45
CA GLY A 50 2.02 -5.29 19.03
C GLY A 50 0.52 -5.23 18.74
N VAL A 51 0.10 -4.23 17.96
CA VAL A 51 -1.27 -3.99 17.49
C VAL A 51 -1.36 -4.03 15.96
N LEU A 52 -2.57 -4.26 15.45
CA LEU A 52 -2.83 -4.25 14.01
C LEU A 52 -3.11 -2.82 13.54
N ARG A 53 -2.64 -2.51 12.33
CA ARG A 53 -2.97 -1.28 11.60
C ARG A 53 -3.22 -1.57 10.14
N LYS A 54 -3.99 -0.72 9.47
CA LYS A 54 -4.01 -0.71 8.00
C LYS A 54 -2.60 -0.48 7.46
N ALA A 55 -2.26 -1.20 6.41
CA ALA A 55 -1.07 -0.91 5.63
C ALA A 55 -1.28 0.41 4.87
N ASP A 56 -0.47 1.42 5.14
CA ASP A 56 -0.53 2.76 4.54
C ASP A 56 0.73 3.10 3.72
N ARG A 57 1.64 2.13 3.59
CA ARG A 57 2.88 2.25 2.81
C ARG A 57 2.94 1.17 1.75
N ALA A 58 3.33 1.56 0.55
CA ALA A 58 3.54 0.63 -0.54
C ALA A 58 4.72 -0.32 -0.22
N TYR A 59 4.54 -1.63 -0.42
CA TYR A 59 5.56 -2.65 -0.10
C TYR A 59 6.02 -2.63 1.36
N ASP A 60 5.10 -2.47 2.32
CA ASP A 60 5.46 -2.37 3.73
C ASP A 60 6.13 -3.67 4.22
N GLY A 61 7.30 -3.54 4.85
CA GLY A 61 8.03 -4.67 5.44
C GLY A 61 7.38 -5.27 6.68
N LYS A 62 6.34 -4.63 7.22
CA LYS A 62 5.59 -5.09 8.41
C LYS A 62 4.28 -5.79 8.06
N LEU A 63 4.09 -6.20 6.80
CA LEU A 63 2.90 -6.92 6.35
C LEU A 63 2.69 -8.22 7.13
N ILE A 64 1.47 -8.44 7.60
CA ILE A 64 1.12 -9.62 8.41
C ILE A 64 -0.12 -10.37 7.92
N GLY A 65 -0.94 -9.76 7.06
CA GLY A 65 -2.06 -10.47 6.44
C GLY A 65 -3.19 -9.56 5.98
N ILE A 66 -4.37 -10.16 5.86
CA ILE A 66 -5.61 -9.52 5.42
C ILE A 66 -6.70 -9.84 6.42
N ILE A 67 -7.56 -8.87 6.72
CA ILE A 67 -8.72 -9.08 7.59
C ILE A 67 -9.80 -9.82 6.81
N SER A 68 -10.22 -10.98 7.29
CA SER A 68 -11.24 -11.82 6.66
C SER A 68 -12.54 -11.77 7.47
N THR A 69 -13.70 -11.90 6.82
CA THR A 69 -14.97 -12.17 7.51
C THR A 69 -15.15 -13.65 7.88
N ASN A 70 -14.26 -14.54 7.41
CA ASN A 70 -14.28 -15.98 7.66
C ASN A 70 -12.85 -16.53 7.80
N PRO A 71 -12.18 -16.34 8.95
CA PRO A 71 -10.78 -16.69 9.11
C PRO A 71 -10.59 -18.17 9.47
N GLY A 72 -9.43 -18.72 9.10
CA GLY A 72 -8.94 -19.99 9.67
C GLY A 72 -8.40 -19.85 11.10
N VAL A 73 -8.06 -18.62 11.54
CA VAL A 73 -7.47 -18.31 12.86
C VAL A 73 -8.03 -16.99 13.40
N LEU A 74 -8.46 -16.96 14.66
CA LEU A 74 -8.92 -15.73 15.32
C LEU A 74 -7.75 -15.09 16.09
N MET A 75 -7.27 -13.92 15.67
CA MET A 75 -6.18 -13.23 16.36
C MET A 75 -6.72 -12.05 17.18
N GLY A 76 -6.59 -12.15 18.51
CA GLY A 76 -6.92 -11.07 19.44
C GLY A 76 -5.69 -10.23 19.78
N SER A 77 -5.92 -9.00 20.26
CA SER A 77 -4.86 -8.18 20.87
C SER A 77 -4.19 -8.96 22.03
N ILE A 78 -2.86 -8.88 22.10
CA ILE A 78 -2.01 -9.56 23.10
C ILE A 78 -2.22 -8.95 24.51
N ASP A 79 -2.99 -7.85 24.61
CA ASP A 79 -3.05 -6.97 25.77
C ASP A 79 -4.18 -7.31 26.76
N GLY A 80 -5.04 -8.28 26.45
CA GLY A 80 -5.99 -8.86 27.41
C GLY A 80 -7.33 -8.14 27.62
N GLU A 81 -8.31 -8.95 28.03
CA GLU A 81 -9.63 -8.66 28.65
C GLU A 81 -10.82 -8.11 27.86
N GLY A 82 -10.70 -7.81 26.57
CA GLY A 82 -11.87 -7.48 25.73
C GLY A 82 -12.21 -8.57 24.72
N LYS A 83 -13.35 -9.26 24.87
CA LYS A 83 -13.92 -10.09 23.77
C LYS A 83 -14.24 -9.25 22.52
N GLU A 84 -14.31 -7.93 22.66
CA GLU A 84 -14.74 -6.97 21.63
C GLU A 84 -13.63 -6.53 20.66
N ASP A 85 -12.38 -6.95 20.90
CA ASP A 85 -11.20 -6.47 20.15
C ASP A 85 -10.46 -7.54 19.35
N LYS A 86 -11.15 -8.63 19.03
CA LYS A 86 -10.60 -9.68 18.18
C LYS A 86 -10.88 -9.32 16.72
N ARG A 87 -9.83 -9.28 15.91
CA ARG A 87 -9.97 -9.14 14.46
C ARG A 87 -9.70 -10.49 13.83
N MET A 88 -10.52 -10.81 12.84
CA MET A 88 -10.43 -12.04 12.10
C MET A 88 -9.29 -11.90 11.08
N LEU A 89 -8.06 -12.16 11.52
CA LEU A 89 -6.87 -12.09 10.67
C LEU A 89 -6.70 -13.42 9.93
N ALA A 90 -6.74 -13.37 8.60
CA ALA A 90 -6.27 -14.50 7.83
C ALA A 90 -4.74 -14.48 7.78
N LEU A 91 -4.14 -15.66 7.96
CA LEU A 91 -2.70 -15.90 7.82
C LEU A 91 -2.37 -16.87 6.67
N SER A 92 -3.37 -17.62 6.20
CA SER A 92 -3.29 -18.50 5.05
C SER A 92 -4.71 -18.77 4.51
N GLY A 93 -4.81 -19.13 3.24
CA GLY A 93 -6.06 -19.51 2.58
C GLY A 93 -6.61 -18.43 1.65
N ARG A 94 -7.80 -18.70 1.11
CA ARG A 94 -8.51 -17.79 0.21
C ARG A 94 -9.23 -16.68 1.00
N VAL A 95 -8.99 -15.44 0.63
CA VAL A 95 -9.60 -14.26 1.25
C VAL A 95 -9.98 -13.19 0.23
N PRO A 96 -11.11 -12.50 0.42
CA PRO A 96 -11.40 -11.27 -0.31
C PRO A 96 -10.42 -10.16 0.13
N VAL A 97 -9.89 -9.40 -0.83
CA VAL A 97 -8.98 -8.27 -0.59
C VAL A 97 -9.41 -7.04 -1.35
N LYS A 98 -9.39 -5.87 -0.70
CA LYS A 98 -9.69 -4.60 -1.34
C LYS A 98 -8.55 -4.17 -2.24
N ILE A 99 -8.86 -3.79 -3.46
CA ILE A 99 -7.90 -3.34 -4.45
C ILE A 99 -7.86 -1.83 -4.50
N ASP A 100 -6.66 -1.30 -4.60
CA ASP A 100 -6.36 0.08 -4.89
C ASP A 100 -6.83 0.43 -6.32
N PRO A 101 -7.79 1.36 -6.49
CA PRO A 101 -8.24 1.82 -7.81
C PRO A 101 -7.15 2.28 -8.80
N ASP A 102 -5.98 2.70 -8.31
CA ASP A 102 -4.83 3.17 -9.10
C ASP A 102 -3.82 2.03 -9.34
N SER A 103 -4.11 0.83 -8.87
CA SER A 103 -3.32 -0.36 -9.17
C SER A 103 -3.31 -0.61 -10.68
N PRO A 104 -2.19 -1.09 -11.25
CA PRO A 104 -2.21 -1.67 -12.59
C PRO A 104 -3.20 -2.84 -12.69
N PRO A 105 -3.64 -3.22 -13.92
CA PRO A 105 -4.45 -4.41 -14.13
C PRO A 105 -3.82 -5.66 -13.50
N ILE A 106 -4.66 -6.42 -12.81
CA ILE A 106 -4.33 -7.65 -12.09
C ILE A 106 -4.84 -8.83 -12.91
N ALA A 107 -3.96 -9.79 -13.18
CA ALA A 107 -4.29 -11.09 -13.75
C ALA A 107 -4.28 -12.17 -12.67
N VAL A 108 -4.96 -13.29 -12.94
CA VAL A 108 -4.91 -14.47 -12.08
C VAL A 108 -3.46 -14.94 -11.92
N GLY A 109 -3.02 -15.13 -10.68
CA GLY A 109 -1.67 -15.55 -10.31
C GLY A 109 -0.69 -14.41 -10.04
N ASP A 110 -1.04 -13.16 -10.36
CA ASP A 110 -0.23 -11.99 -10.04
C ASP A 110 -0.01 -11.85 -8.53
N PHE A 111 1.19 -11.40 -8.14
CA PHE A 111 1.48 -11.08 -6.76
C PHE A 111 0.82 -9.76 -6.35
N LEU A 112 0.31 -9.71 -5.12
CA LEU A 112 -0.31 -8.54 -4.51
C LEU A 112 0.53 -8.03 -3.34
N THR A 113 0.70 -6.72 -3.24
CA THR A 113 1.41 -6.02 -2.15
C THR A 113 0.52 -4.94 -1.52
N SER A 114 0.96 -4.28 -0.45
CA SER A 114 0.25 -3.12 0.09
C SER A 114 0.39 -1.90 -0.80
N SER A 115 -0.65 -1.06 -0.80
CA SER A 115 -0.63 0.25 -1.43
C SER A 115 -0.18 1.37 -0.46
N SER A 116 0.06 2.56 -1.00
CA SER A 116 0.13 3.81 -0.22
C SER A 116 -1.24 4.24 0.32
N ARG A 117 -2.34 3.70 -0.21
CA ARG A 117 -3.68 3.94 0.34
C ARG A 117 -3.98 2.98 1.49
N PRO A 118 -4.40 3.48 2.67
CA PRO A 118 -4.62 2.67 3.86
C PRO A 118 -5.54 1.47 3.62
N GLY A 119 -5.01 0.26 3.84
CA GLY A 119 -5.76 -0.99 3.83
C GLY A 119 -5.98 -1.59 2.44
N LEU A 120 -5.49 -0.98 1.36
CA LEU A 120 -5.68 -1.48 -0.01
C LEU A 120 -4.47 -2.29 -0.49
N ALA A 121 -4.75 -3.30 -1.31
CA ALA A 121 -3.74 -4.06 -2.04
C ALA A 121 -3.57 -3.53 -3.47
N ALA A 122 -2.38 -3.69 -4.03
CA ALA A 122 -2.08 -3.38 -5.43
C ALA A 122 -1.23 -4.50 -6.05
N LYS A 123 -1.18 -4.55 -7.38
CA LYS A 123 -0.27 -5.45 -8.10
C LYS A 123 1.18 -5.15 -7.73
N ALA A 124 1.94 -6.20 -7.41
CA ALA A 124 3.37 -6.09 -7.23
C ALA A 124 4.07 -5.98 -8.60
N THR A 125 4.73 -4.85 -8.83
CA THR A 125 5.43 -4.51 -10.09
C THR A 125 6.94 -4.47 -9.94
N ARG A 126 7.45 -4.47 -8.71
CA ARG A 126 8.88 -4.47 -8.39
C ARG A 126 9.17 -5.39 -7.21
N PRO A 127 10.45 -5.73 -6.96
CA PRO A 127 10.80 -6.57 -5.83
C PRO A 127 10.35 -5.98 -4.48
N GLY A 128 9.82 -6.83 -3.61
CA GLY A 128 9.36 -6.41 -2.28
C GLY A 128 8.45 -7.40 -1.58
N TYR A 129 7.99 -7.03 -0.38
CA TYR A 129 7.08 -7.85 0.41
C TYR A 129 5.70 -7.90 -0.24
N VAL A 130 5.14 -9.11 -0.33
CA VAL A 130 3.84 -9.37 -0.92
C VAL A 130 2.97 -10.14 0.05
N VAL A 131 1.68 -9.85 0.02
CA VAL A 131 0.67 -10.42 0.92
C VAL A 131 0.12 -11.73 0.39
N GLY A 132 0.10 -11.92 -0.93
CA GLY A 132 -0.39 -13.14 -1.56
C GLY A 132 -0.46 -13.05 -3.08
N ARG A 133 -1.29 -13.91 -3.68
CA ARG A 133 -1.55 -13.94 -5.12
C ARG A 133 -3.02 -13.75 -5.45
N ALA A 134 -3.31 -13.07 -6.55
CA ALA A 134 -4.66 -12.90 -7.05
C ALA A 134 -5.23 -14.22 -7.58
N LEU A 135 -6.48 -14.53 -7.23
CA LEU A 135 -7.25 -15.65 -7.76
C LEU A 135 -8.24 -15.22 -8.85
N GLU A 136 -8.41 -13.91 -9.03
CA GLU A 136 -9.32 -13.29 -9.98
C GLU A 136 -8.59 -12.18 -10.73
N ALA A 137 -9.02 -11.93 -11.97
CA ALA A 137 -8.55 -10.78 -12.73
C ALA A 137 -9.33 -9.52 -12.33
N TRP A 138 -8.65 -8.38 -12.33
CA TRP A 138 -9.26 -7.08 -12.10
C TRP A 138 -8.63 -6.02 -12.99
N THR A 139 -9.46 -5.10 -13.46
CA THR A 139 -9.04 -3.97 -14.28
C THR A 139 -9.54 -2.68 -13.65
N PRO A 140 -8.72 -1.62 -13.59
CA PRO A 140 -9.17 -0.32 -13.13
C PRO A 140 -10.40 0.13 -13.91
N LYS A 141 -11.44 0.56 -13.18
CA LYS A 141 -12.58 1.22 -13.81
C LYS A 141 -12.05 2.52 -14.39
N SER A 142 -12.08 2.64 -15.72
CA SER A 142 -11.85 3.93 -16.36
C SER A 142 -12.94 4.85 -15.83
N GLU A 143 -12.57 5.92 -15.11
CA GLU A 143 -13.53 6.98 -14.88
C GLU A 143 -14.04 7.38 -16.27
N ILE A 144 -15.35 7.26 -16.50
CA ILE A 144 -15.98 7.89 -17.64
C ILE A 144 -15.71 9.38 -17.42
N ARG A 145 -14.64 9.90 -18.03
CA ARG A 145 -14.37 11.32 -18.09
C ARG A 145 -15.54 11.90 -18.85
N ASN A 146 -16.57 12.37 -18.15
CA ASN A 146 -17.64 13.14 -18.74
C ASN A 146 -16.94 14.25 -19.55
N PRO A 147 -17.02 14.24 -20.90
CA PRO A 147 -16.52 15.37 -21.65
C PRO A 147 -17.27 16.57 -21.10
N LYS A 148 -16.51 17.54 -20.56
CA LYS A 148 -17.05 18.76 -19.99
C LYS A 148 -18.14 19.26 -20.93
N SER A 149 -19.33 19.44 -20.36
CA SER A 149 -20.44 20.14 -20.97
C SER A 149 -19.93 21.44 -21.63
N GLU A 150 -19.83 21.44 -22.95
CA GLU A 150 -19.92 22.67 -23.72
C GLU A 150 -21.35 23.15 -23.54
N THR A 151 -21.57 23.98 -22.52
CA THR A 151 -22.83 24.71 -22.38
C THR A 151 -22.84 25.77 -23.48
N ASN A 152 -23.37 25.41 -24.64
CA ASN A 152 -23.99 26.41 -25.50
C ASN A 152 -25.20 26.94 -24.73
N SER A 153 -25.03 28.13 -24.17
CA SER A 153 -26.12 28.90 -23.58
C SER A 153 -27.11 29.24 -24.69
N ASN A 154 -28.15 28.42 -24.83
CA ASN A 154 -29.48 28.78 -25.34
C ASN A 154 -30.35 27.53 -25.35
N ASP A 155 -30.87 27.14 -24.19
CA ASP A 155 -32.15 26.42 -24.12
C ASP A 155 -32.76 26.68 -22.74
N GLN A 156 -33.71 27.60 -22.72
CA GLN A 156 -34.62 27.77 -21.59
C GLN A 156 -35.62 26.61 -21.65
N ASN A 157 -35.61 25.80 -20.58
CA ASN A 157 -36.71 24.94 -20.13
C ASN A 157 -36.72 23.46 -20.59
N SER A 158 -36.19 22.58 -19.74
CA SER A 158 -36.87 21.31 -19.40
C SER A 158 -36.24 20.68 -18.15
N ASN A 159 -37.08 20.43 -17.14
CA ASN A 159 -36.88 19.56 -15.97
C ASN A 159 -35.70 18.56 -16.09
N VAL A 160 -34.63 18.79 -15.34
CA VAL A 160 -33.65 17.76 -14.99
C VAL A 160 -33.81 17.46 -13.50
N GLN A 161 -34.72 16.54 -13.20
CA GLN A 161 -34.70 15.75 -11.98
C GLN A 161 -33.69 14.61 -12.20
N ASN A 162 -32.89 14.29 -11.17
CA ASN A 162 -31.81 13.29 -11.12
C ASN A 162 -30.43 13.70 -11.65
N VAL A 163 -29.66 14.37 -10.79
CA VAL A 163 -28.29 13.93 -10.54
C VAL A 163 -28.22 13.43 -9.11
N SER A 164 -28.21 12.10 -9.00
CA SER A 164 -28.12 11.32 -7.77
C SER A 164 -27.05 11.87 -6.83
N ASN A 165 -27.47 12.12 -5.59
CA ASN A 165 -26.66 12.31 -4.38
C ASN A 165 -25.24 11.75 -4.51
N PHE A 166 -24.25 12.65 -4.55
CA PHE A 166 -22.86 12.30 -4.37
C PHE A 166 -22.64 12.02 -2.88
N ASP A 167 -22.93 10.78 -2.47
CA ASP A 167 -22.72 10.33 -1.09
C ASP A 167 -21.23 9.96 -0.91
N ILE A 168 -20.45 10.81 -0.24
CA ILE A 168 -19.01 10.65 0.03
C ILE A 168 -18.78 9.77 1.27
N ARG A 169 -19.61 8.74 1.49
CA ARG A 169 -19.56 7.91 2.70
C ARG A 169 -19.59 6.43 2.32
N ALA A 170 -18.45 5.79 2.60
CA ALA A 170 -18.05 4.44 2.18
C ALA A 170 -17.76 4.32 0.67
N SER A 171 -16.54 4.70 0.26
CA SER A 171 -15.96 4.25 -1.01
C SER A 171 -16.02 2.72 -1.05
N ASN A 172 -16.97 2.17 -1.80
CA ASN A 172 -16.99 0.74 -2.12
C ASN A 172 -15.74 0.44 -2.96
N PHE A 173 -14.66 0.08 -2.28
CA PHE A 173 -13.46 -0.41 -2.94
C PHE A 173 -13.78 -1.73 -3.64
N ASP A 174 -13.28 -1.90 -4.86
CA ASP A 174 -13.38 -3.18 -5.54
C ASP A 174 -12.63 -4.24 -4.73
N THR A 175 -13.17 -5.44 -4.72
CA THR A 175 -12.63 -6.56 -3.95
C THR A 175 -12.41 -7.74 -4.90
N ILE A 176 -11.28 -8.42 -4.77
CA ILE A 176 -10.98 -9.66 -5.49
C ILE A 176 -10.64 -10.78 -4.52
N GLU A 177 -10.81 -12.02 -4.95
CA GLU A 177 -10.29 -13.17 -4.20
C GLU A 177 -8.77 -13.30 -4.35
N ALA A 178 -8.07 -13.53 -3.25
CA ALA A 178 -6.64 -13.75 -3.19
C ALA A 178 -6.29 -14.96 -2.34
N PHE A 179 -5.23 -15.68 -2.71
CA PHE A 179 -4.63 -16.70 -1.85
C PHE A 179 -3.52 -16.04 -1.03
N LEU A 180 -3.72 -16.02 0.29
CA LEU A 180 -2.80 -15.38 1.22
C LEU A 180 -1.53 -16.23 1.37
N GLN A 181 -0.40 -15.61 1.03
CA GLN A 181 0.92 -16.20 1.13
C GLN A 181 1.93 -15.07 1.30
N LEU A 182 2.29 -14.79 2.56
CA LEU A 182 3.34 -13.82 2.86
C LEU A 182 4.67 -14.31 2.30
N THR A 183 5.21 -13.56 1.34
CA THR A 183 6.48 -13.90 0.69
C THR A 183 7.18 -12.63 0.17
N TYR A 184 8.36 -12.82 -0.40
CA TYR A 184 9.10 -11.76 -1.07
C TYR A 184 9.03 -11.99 -2.59
N TYR A 185 8.42 -11.05 -3.30
CA TYR A 185 8.42 -11.07 -4.75
C TYR A 185 9.76 -10.56 -5.27
N MET A 186 10.41 -11.32 -6.14
CA MET A 186 11.71 -11.00 -6.70
C MET A 186 11.66 -10.19 -8.01
N GLY A 187 10.47 -9.82 -8.47
CA GLY A 187 10.26 -9.23 -9.80
C GLY A 187 10.05 -10.29 -10.88
N ASP A 188 9.58 -9.84 -12.04
CA ASP A 188 9.43 -10.69 -13.22
C ASP A 188 10.81 -11.01 -13.79
N ILE A 189 11.07 -12.31 -13.96
CA ILE A 189 12.23 -12.83 -14.66
C ILE A 189 11.80 -13.04 -16.11
N ASP A 190 12.56 -12.50 -17.06
CA ASP A 190 12.31 -12.75 -18.48
C ASP A 190 12.57 -14.23 -18.85
N PRO A 191 12.10 -14.70 -20.02
CA PRO A 191 12.29 -16.10 -20.43
C PRO A 191 13.75 -16.58 -20.51
N TRP A 192 14.72 -15.67 -20.50
CA TRP A 192 16.15 -15.97 -20.54
C TRP A 192 16.81 -15.92 -19.16
N GLY A 193 16.02 -15.74 -18.10
CA GLY A 193 16.53 -15.72 -16.73
C GLY A 193 17.04 -14.37 -16.27
N ASN A 194 16.89 -13.30 -17.07
CA ASN A 194 17.31 -11.96 -16.65
C ASN A 194 16.17 -11.27 -15.90
N PHE A 195 16.54 -10.57 -14.83
CA PHE A 195 15.62 -9.63 -14.19
C PHE A 195 15.39 -8.46 -15.16
N ARG A 196 14.13 -8.00 -15.30
CA ARG A 196 13.71 -6.93 -16.24
C ARG A 196 14.21 -5.52 -15.87
N ALA A 197 15.45 -5.40 -15.40
CA ALA A 197 16.09 -4.26 -14.74
C ALA A 197 15.67 -4.11 -13.27
N LEU A 198 16.61 -4.38 -12.36
CA LEU A 198 16.56 -3.83 -11.00
C LEU A 198 17.15 -2.43 -11.06
N GLU A 199 16.35 -1.41 -10.81
CA GLU A 199 16.87 -0.09 -10.47
C GLU A 199 17.31 -0.14 -9.01
N VAL A 200 18.64 -0.17 -8.78
CA VAL A 200 19.23 -0.26 -7.45
C VAL A 200 19.88 1.07 -7.13
N ASP A 201 19.29 1.81 -6.17
CA ASP A 201 19.85 3.08 -5.70
C ASP A 201 21.20 2.87 -4.98
N THR A 202 21.29 1.83 -4.16
CA THR A 202 22.56 1.45 -3.52
C THR A 202 22.67 -0.06 -3.37
N LEU A 203 23.70 -0.65 -3.96
CA LEU A 203 24.05 -2.05 -3.79
C LEU A 203 25.27 -2.17 -2.87
N LYS A 204 25.08 -2.72 -1.67
CA LYS A 204 26.20 -3.05 -0.76
C LYS A 204 26.69 -4.47 -1.04
N VAL A 205 27.84 -4.58 -1.69
CA VAL A 205 28.49 -5.87 -1.96
C VAL A 205 29.62 -6.07 -0.93
N ASN A 206 29.51 -7.09 -0.08
CA ASN A 206 30.52 -7.42 0.95
C ASN A 206 31.66 -8.32 0.42
N LYS A 207 31.63 -8.67 -0.87
CA LYS A 207 32.59 -9.57 -1.53
C LYS A 207 32.89 -9.03 -2.95
N THR A 208 33.11 -9.92 -3.91
CA THR A 208 33.38 -9.60 -5.31
C THR A 208 32.09 -9.34 -6.08
N LEU A 209 32.09 -8.29 -6.90
CA LEU A 209 31.08 -8.06 -7.94
C LEU A 209 31.69 -8.44 -9.29
N GLU A 210 31.11 -9.42 -9.96
CA GLU A 210 31.54 -9.87 -11.28
C GLU A 210 30.44 -9.63 -12.32
N VAL A 211 30.81 -9.07 -13.47
CA VAL A 211 29.92 -8.88 -14.61
C VAL A 211 30.55 -9.55 -15.81
N GLY A 212 29.89 -10.56 -16.37
CA GLY A 212 30.42 -11.34 -17.50
C GLY A 212 31.75 -12.06 -17.19
N GLY A 213 31.96 -12.48 -15.93
CA GLY A 213 33.21 -13.11 -15.47
C GLY A 213 34.36 -12.13 -15.23
N VAL A 214 34.10 -10.82 -15.27
CA VAL A 214 35.09 -9.78 -14.99
C VAL A 214 34.82 -9.18 -13.62
N ASN A 215 35.81 -9.21 -12.74
CA ASN A 215 35.77 -8.50 -11.47
C ASN A 215 35.76 -6.98 -11.71
N VAL A 216 34.68 -6.34 -11.26
CA VAL A 216 34.44 -4.91 -11.48
C VAL A 216 35.50 -4.06 -10.75
N MET A 217 35.96 -4.48 -9.57
CA MET A 217 36.97 -3.74 -8.80
C MET A 217 38.32 -3.71 -9.53
N ASP A 218 38.74 -4.83 -10.12
CA ASP A 218 40.00 -4.89 -10.88
C ASP A 218 39.95 -3.94 -12.09
N ARG A 219 38.78 -3.82 -12.73
CA ARG A 219 38.59 -2.88 -13.85
C ARG A 219 38.63 -1.43 -13.40
N ILE A 220 38.02 -1.09 -12.25
CA ILE A 220 38.06 0.26 -11.68
C ILE A 220 39.50 0.63 -11.33
N THR A 221 40.25 -0.22 -10.63
CA THR A 221 41.64 0.04 -10.27
C THR A 221 42.50 0.27 -11.52
N LYS A 222 42.34 -0.55 -12.55
CA LYS A 222 43.06 -0.36 -13.82
C LYS A 222 42.74 0.98 -14.48
N LEU A 223 41.46 1.39 -14.49
CA LEU A 223 41.05 2.69 -15.03
C LEU A 223 41.63 3.86 -14.21
N GLU A 224 41.71 3.74 -12.89
CA GLU A 224 42.31 4.77 -12.03
C GLU A 224 43.81 4.95 -12.30
N GLU A 225 44.53 3.86 -12.59
CA GLU A 225 45.94 3.89 -12.99
C GLU A 225 46.13 4.55 -14.36
N GLU A 226 45.32 4.18 -15.36
CA GLU A 226 45.34 4.79 -16.70
C GLU A 226 45.05 6.30 -16.64
N ILE A 227 44.06 6.72 -15.83
CA ILE A 227 43.74 8.13 -15.60
C ILE A 227 44.91 8.86 -14.92
N ARG A 228 45.61 8.20 -13.99
CA ARG A 228 46.77 8.79 -13.30
C ARG A 228 47.94 9.01 -14.26
N ASP A 229 48.24 8.04 -15.12
CA ASP A 229 49.29 8.15 -16.13
C ASP A 229 49.00 9.28 -17.13
N LEU A 230 47.77 9.33 -17.64
CA LEU A 230 47.32 10.41 -18.54
C LEU A 230 47.45 11.80 -17.90
N LYS A 231 47.07 11.95 -16.63
CA LYS A 231 47.24 13.21 -15.88
C LYS A 231 48.72 13.57 -15.68
N GLY A 232 49.60 12.59 -15.55
CA GLY A 232 51.05 12.81 -15.47
C GLY A 232 51.61 13.33 -16.79
N ARG A 233 51.20 12.73 -17.92
CA ARG A 233 51.64 13.11 -19.26
C ARG A 233 51.14 14.49 -19.71
N LEU A 234 50.01 14.96 -19.18
CA LEU A 234 49.46 16.28 -19.50
C LEU A 234 50.15 17.44 -18.76
N LYS A 235 50.97 17.15 -17.75
CA LYS A 235 51.71 18.16 -16.95
C LYS A 235 53.11 18.47 -17.49
N HIS A 236 53.50 17.84 -18.60
CA HIS A 236 54.75 18.05 -19.32
C HIS A 236 54.45 18.55 -20.74
#